data_AF-A0A9X6TG49-F1
#
_entry.id   AF-A0A9X6TG49-F1
#
_cell.length_a   1.000
_cell.length_b   1.000
_cell.length_c   1.000
_cell.angle_alpha   90.00
_cell.angle_beta   90.00
_cell.angle_gamma   90.00
#
_symmetry.space_group_name_H-M   'P 1'
#
loop_
_entity.id
_entity.type
_entity.pdbx_description
1 polymer ?
#
loop_
_entity_poly.entity_id
_entity_poly.type
_entity_poly.pdbx_seq_one_letter_code
_entity_poly.pdbx_strand_id
1 'polypeptide(L)' 'WFTGHVINTKMPYLIIDAAWYGGNENMLCLGWEAWAKEEHFEVEWFHAYSKYPAGYGINTYDGPNGNYKGNVDGSYPYG' A
#
# COMPACT_ATOMS: atom_id res chain seq x y z
N TRP A 1 18.39 -12.67 -22.67
CA TRP A 1 17.02 -13.18 -22.81
C TRP A 1 16.36 -12.97 -21.45
N PHE A 2 15.15 -12.40 -21.42
CA PHE A 2 14.38 -12.15 -20.20
C PHE A 2 13.29 -13.23 -20.09
N THR A 3 13.09 -13.77 -18.89
CA THR A 3 12.13 -14.86 -18.59
C THR A 3 10.88 -14.43 -17.86
N GLY A 4 10.77 -13.16 -17.47
CA GLY A 4 9.60 -12.68 -16.73
C GLY A 4 8.42 -12.33 -17.64
N HIS A 5 7.37 -11.81 -17.01
CA HIS A 5 6.26 -11.18 -17.71
C HIS A 5 6.63 -9.72 -18.06
N VAL A 6 6.53 -9.34 -19.33
CA VAL A 6 6.76 -7.94 -19.75
C VAL A 6 5.47 -7.14 -19.57
N ILE A 7 5.53 -6.07 -18.79
CA ILE A 7 4.48 -5.04 -18.74
C ILE A 7 4.94 -3.89 -19.64
N ASN A 8 4.34 -3.78 -20.83
CA ASN A 8 4.66 -2.74 -21.82
C ASN A 8 3.41 -2.02 -22.35
N THR A 9 2.28 -2.19 -21.67
CA THR A 9 1.03 -1.51 -21.99
C THR A 9 0.74 -0.45 -20.94
N LYS A 10 -0.11 0.52 -21.27
CA LYS A 10 -0.60 1.53 -20.32
C LYS A 10 -1.84 1.07 -19.55
N MET A 11 -2.09 -0.24 -19.47
CA MET A 11 -3.24 -0.76 -18.72
C MET A 11 -2.96 -0.62 -17.21
N PRO A 12 -3.94 -0.18 -16.40
CA PRO A 12 -3.78 -0.15 -14.96
C PRO A 12 -3.75 -1.58 -14.40
N TYR A 13 -2.91 -1.78 -13.39
CA TYR A 13 -2.83 -3.03 -12.62
C TYR A 13 -3.26 -2.75 -11.18
N LEU A 14 -3.99 -3.69 -10.58
CA LEU A 14 -4.30 -3.64 -9.16
C LEU A 14 -3.08 -4.09 -8.36
N ILE A 15 -2.61 -3.24 -7.46
CA ILE A 15 -1.60 -3.59 -6.46
C ILE A 15 -2.31 -4.38 -5.35
N ILE A 16 -1.88 -5.62 -5.12
CA ILE A 16 -2.48 -6.51 -4.12
C ILE A 16 -1.64 -6.66 -2.84
N ASP A 17 -0.35 -6.34 -2.92
CA ASP A 17 0.60 -6.36 -1.81
C ASP A 17 1.81 -5.47 -2.11
N ALA A 18 2.60 -5.12 -1.10
CA ALA A 18 3.81 -4.31 -1.24
C ALA A 18 4.89 -4.71 -0.21
N ALA A 19 6.16 -4.65 -0.63
CA ALA A 19 7.31 -4.82 0.25
C ALA A 19 8.05 -3.49 0.38
N TRP A 20 8.08 -2.96 1.60
CA TRP A 20 8.59 -1.62 1.93
C TRP A 20 10.04 -1.68 2.42
N TYR A 21 10.99 -1.72 1.49
CA TYR A 21 12.43 -1.73 1.80
C TYR A 21 13.02 -0.32 1.94
N GLY A 22 12.30 0.70 1.46
CA GLY A 22 12.72 2.10 1.48
C GLY A 22 13.45 2.53 0.21
N GLY A 23 13.35 3.82 -0.12
CA GLY A 23 13.99 4.39 -1.31
C GLY A 23 13.42 3.80 -2.61
N ASN A 24 14.30 3.49 -3.57
CA ASN A 24 13.95 2.91 -4.87
C ASN A 24 13.87 1.37 -4.86
N GLU A 25 13.92 0.75 -3.68
CA GLU A 25 13.87 -0.70 -3.55
C GLU A 25 12.48 -1.24 -3.20
N ASN A 26 11.49 -0.37 -2.99
CA ASN A 26 10.11 -0.81 -2.77
C ASN A 26 9.59 -1.66 -3.93
N MET A 27 8.86 -2.72 -3.59
CA MET A 27 8.29 -3.66 -4.55
C MET A 27 6.77 -3.70 -4.43
N LEU A 28 6.08 -3.77 -5.57
CA LEU A 28 4.63 -3.92 -5.69
C LEU A 28 4.31 -5.32 -6.22
N CYS A 29 3.34 -6.00 -5.60
CA CYS A 29 2.79 -7.26 -6.09
C CYS A 29 1.55 -7.00 -6.94
N LEU A 30 1.57 -7.44 -8.20
CA LEU A 30 0.52 -7.20 -9.19
C LEU A 30 -0.35 -8.45 -9.44
N GLY A 31 -0.26 -9.46 -8.57
CA GLY A 31 -0.96 -10.75 -8.70
C GLY A 31 -0.01 -11.93 -8.84
N TRP A 32 -0.37 -13.10 -8.30
CA TRP A 32 0.36 -14.37 -8.47
C TRP A 32 1.89 -14.27 -8.24
N GLU A 33 2.32 -13.56 -7.19
CA GLU A 33 3.74 -13.31 -6.88
C GLU A 33 4.52 -12.56 -7.98
N ALA A 34 3.83 -11.85 -8.88
CA ALA A 34 4.45 -10.94 -9.84
C ALA A 34 4.86 -9.64 -9.13
N TRP A 35 6.10 -9.61 -8.64
CA TRP A 35 6.70 -8.46 -7.98
C TRP A 35 7.44 -7.56 -8.97
N ALA A 36 7.21 -6.25 -8.91
CA ALA A 36 7.89 -5.25 -9.72
C ALA A 36 8.29 -4.03 -8.87
N LYS A 37 9.38 -3.35 -9.25
CA LYS A 37 9.83 -2.15 -8.52
C LYS A 37 8.83 -1.01 -8.66
N GLU A 38 8.53 -0.33 -7.55
CA GLU A 38 7.62 0.82 -7.50
C GLU A 38 8.05 1.94 -8.46
N GLU A 39 9.37 2.18 -8.60
CA GLU A 39 9.93 3.28 -9.40
C GLU A 39 9.58 3.25 -10.91
N HIS A 40 9.03 2.14 -11.39
CA HIS A 40 8.61 1.97 -12.78
C HIS A 40 7.11 2.24 -13.00
N PHE A 41 6.38 2.64 -11.96
CA PHE A 41 4.94 2.87 -12.01
C PHE A 41 4.59 4.27 -11.53
N GLU A 42 3.60 4.88 -12.17
CA GLU A 42 2.83 5.96 -11.58
C GLU A 42 1.77 5.30 -10.67
N VAL A 43 1.94 5.43 -9.36
CA VAL A 43 1.08 4.74 -8.39
C VAL A 43 -0.03 5.65 -7.89
N GLU A 44 -1.26 5.17 -7.98
CA GLU A 44 -2.43 5.76 -7.34
C GLU A 44 -2.82 4.90 -6.12
N TRP A 45 -2.46 5.38 -4.92
CA TRP A 45 -2.72 4.66 -3.67
C TRP A 45 -4.19 4.75 -3.24
N PHE A 46 -4.69 3.67 -2.66
CA PHE A 46 -5.96 3.70 -1.93
C PHE A 46 -5.81 4.53 -0.66
N HIS A 47 -6.82 5.34 -0.38
CA HIS A 47 -6.89 6.13 0.84
C HIS A 47 -7.92 5.52 1.80
N ALA A 48 -7.51 5.30 3.04
CA ALA A 48 -8.39 4.84 4.11
C ALA A 48 -8.96 6.04 4.87
N TYR A 49 -10.28 6.03 5.10
CA TYR A 49 -10.99 7.08 5.80
C TYR A 49 -11.63 6.55 7.09
N SER A 50 -11.59 7.38 8.14
CA SER A 50 -12.41 7.15 9.33
C SER A 50 -13.89 7.07 8.95
N LYS A 51 -14.61 6.11 9.55
CA LYS A 51 -16.08 6.06 9.49
C LYS A 51 -16.75 6.95 10.53
N TYR A 52 -15.98 7.50 11.46
CA TYR A 52 -16.45 8.35 12.55
C TYR A 52 -16.06 9.82 12.31
N PRO A 53 -16.78 10.79 12.90
CA PRO A 53 -16.42 12.20 12.81
C PRO A 53 -14.99 12.48 13.30
N ALA A 54 -14.39 13.55 12.78
CA ALA A 54 -13.09 14.02 13.24
C ALA A 54 -13.07 14.23 14.77
N GLY A 55 -12.00 13.78 15.42
CA GLY A 55 -11.83 13.80 16.87
C GLY A 55 -12.25 12.50 17.57
N TYR A 56 -12.95 11.58 16.88
CA TYR A 56 -13.20 10.25 17.42
C TYR A 56 -11.96 9.37 17.24
N GLY A 57 -11.36 8.96 18.37
CA GLY A 57 -10.14 8.16 18.37
C GLY A 57 -10.32 6.77 17.75
N ILE A 58 -9.43 6.42 16.81
CA ILE A 58 -9.35 5.12 16.16
C ILE A 58 -8.06 4.45 16.61
N ASN A 59 -8.15 3.27 17.23
CA ASN A 59 -6.98 2.56 17.72
C ASN A 59 -6.06 2.11 16.58
N THR A 60 -4.76 2.25 16.78
CA THR A 60 -3.71 1.72 15.90
C THR A 60 -2.93 0.61 16.62
N TYR A 61 -2.38 -0.31 15.82
CA TYR A 61 -1.71 -1.52 16.30
C TYR A 61 -0.40 -1.73 15.52
N ASP A 62 0.55 -2.48 16.09
CA ASP A 62 1.83 -2.79 15.43
C ASP A 62 1.73 -3.85 14.32
N GLY A 63 0.55 -4.43 14.13
CA GLY A 63 0.23 -5.35 13.04
C GLY A 63 -1.18 -5.92 13.19
N PRO A 64 -1.63 -6.77 12.24
CA PRO A 64 -2.89 -7.49 12.36
C PRO A 64 -2.91 -8.34 13.64
N ASN A 65 -3.95 -8.17 14.46
CA ASN A 65 -4.06 -8.79 15.79
C ASN A 65 -2.85 -8.50 16.72
N GLY A 66 -2.18 -7.37 16.50
CA GLY A 66 -1.00 -6.95 17.24
C GLY A 66 -1.31 -6.17 18.53
N ASN A 67 -0.26 -5.61 19.12
CA ASN A 67 -0.37 -4.81 20.34
C ASN A 67 -0.85 -3.40 20.03
N TYR A 68 -1.62 -2.83 20.96
CA TYR A 68 -2.07 -1.45 20.91
C TYR A 68 -0.87 -0.48 20.88
N LYS A 69 -0.90 0.49 19.95
CA LYS A 69 0.15 1.51 19.79
C LYS A 69 -0.30 2.92 20.13
N GLY A 70 -1.59 3.20 20.03
CA GLY A 70 -2.13 4.54 20.20
C GLY A 70 -3.45 4.72 19.47
N ASN A 71 -3.82 5.98 19.25
CA ASN A 71 -4.96 6.33 18.43
C ASN A 71 -4.61 7.44 17.43
N VAL A 72 -5.39 7.48 16.35
CA VAL A 72 -5.45 8.61 15.41
C VAL A 72 -6.83 9.25 15.49
N ASP A 73 -6.95 10.54 15.17
CA ASP A 73 -8.19 11.31 15.38
C ASP A 73 -9.21 11.22 14.23
N GLY A 74 -8.86 10.51 13.14
CA GLY A 74 -9.74 10.31 11.99
C GLY A 74 -10.02 11.57 11.17
N SER A 75 -9.28 12.67 11.37
CA SER A 75 -9.52 13.94 10.68
C SER A 75 -8.99 14.00 9.24
N TYR A 76 -8.03 13.15 8.90
CA TYR A 76 -7.40 13.08 7.57
C TYR A 76 -7.45 11.64 7.03
N PRO A 77 -7.40 11.46 5.69
CA PRO A 77 -7.18 10.14 5.10
C PRO A 77 -5.79 9.60 5.44
N TYR A 78 -5.68 8.27 5.47
CA TYR A 78 -4.43 7.54 5.67
C TYR A 78 -4.06 6.81 4.39
N GLY A 79 -2.79 6.90 3.99
CA GLY A 79 -2.21 6.32 2.78
C GLY A 79 -0.69 6.46 2.81
#